data_AF-A0A4U9WJ88-F1
#
_entry.id   AF-A0A4U9WJ88-F1
#
_cell.length_a   1.000
_cell.length_b   1.000
_cell.length_c   1.000
_cell.angle_alpha   90.00
_cell.angle_beta   90.00
_cell.angle_gamma   90.00
#
_symmetry.space_group_name_H-M   'P 1'
#
loop_
_entity.id
_entity.type
_entity.pdbx_description
1 polymer ?
#
loop_
_entity_poly.entity_id
_entity_poly.type
_entity_poly.pdbx_seq_one_letter_code
_entity_poly.pdbx_strand_id
1 'polypeptide(L)'
;MYKIDEFCIDSLETPSNLAARLPAPVEVIDNVITARKRIERILYGEDKRLLVVIGPCSIHDRGATLDYARLLAAQRELYQDRLEIVMRTYFEKPRTVVGWKRVYLRPALDGSCQVNRGLEMARKLLLDIKPTRVANCYRVFRCGCGKVYC
;
A
#
# COMPACT_ATOMS: atom_id res chain seq x y z
N MET A 1 23.88 18.44 -5.59
CA MET A 1 23.34 18.86 -4.28
C MET A 1 21.82 18.96 -4.43
N TYR A 2 21.06 17.95 -3.98
CA TYR A 2 19.60 18.00 -4.05
C TYR A 2 19.13 19.12 -3.11
N LYS A 3 18.38 20.11 -3.63
CA LYS A 3 17.74 21.14 -2.81
C LYS A 3 16.71 20.44 -1.92
N ILE A 4 16.99 20.40 -0.62
CA ILE A 4 16.11 19.92 0.42
C ILE A 4 15.41 21.17 0.97
N ASP A 5 14.11 21.08 1.20
CA ASP A 5 13.29 22.09 1.90
C ASP A 5 12.81 23.32 1.10
N GLU A 6 12.22 23.10 -0.08
CA GLU A 6 11.13 23.98 -0.51
C GLU A 6 9.83 23.44 0.10
N PHE A 7 9.19 24.23 0.98
CA PHE A 7 7.89 23.89 1.56
C PHE A 7 6.84 23.84 0.44
N CYS A 8 6.49 22.64 0.02
CA CYS A 8 5.40 22.45 -0.92
C CYS A 8 4.07 22.56 -0.20
N ILE A 9 3.61 23.79 -0.08
CA ILE A 9 2.27 24.14 0.38
C ILE A 9 1.41 24.27 -0.87
N ASP A 10 0.62 23.24 -1.13
CA ASP A 10 -0.37 23.22 -2.21
C ASP A 10 -1.68 22.65 -1.66
N SER A 11 -2.80 22.98 -2.28
CA SER A 11 -4.11 22.47 -1.91
C SER A 11 -4.15 20.96 -2.08
N LEU A 12 -4.56 20.24 -1.03
CA LEU A 12 -4.67 18.78 -1.07
C LEU A 12 -6.09 18.36 -1.43
N GLU A 13 -6.20 17.44 -2.39
CA GLU A 13 -7.46 16.79 -2.70
C GLU A 13 -7.98 16.02 -1.47
N THR A 14 -9.27 16.17 -1.17
CA THR A 14 -9.88 15.46 -0.04
C THR A 14 -9.95 13.96 -0.31
N PRO A 15 -9.85 13.09 0.73
CA PRO A 15 -10.02 11.66 0.55
C PRO A 15 -11.36 11.28 -0.11
N SER A 16 -12.44 12.02 0.20
CA SER A 16 -13.77 11.79 -0.38
C SER A 16 -13.80 12.07 -1.90
N ASN A 17 -13.18 13.17 -2.34
CA ASN A 17 -13.11 13.52 -3.77
C ASN A 17 -12.29 12.48 -4.54
N LEU A 18 -11.14 12.08 -4.00
CA LEU A 18 -10.30 11.06 -4.60
C LEU A 18 -11.00 9.70 -4.66
N ALA A 19 -11.76 9.34 -3.62
CA ALA A 19 -12.54 8.11 -3.58
C ALA A 19 -13.68 8.11 -4.61
N ALA A 20 -14.33 9.26 -4.82
CA ALA A 20 -15.36 9.42 -5.84
C ALA A 20 -14.80 9.37 -7.27
N ARG A 21 -13.63 10.00 -7.51
CA ARG A 21 -12.92 9.97 -8.80
C ARG A 21 -12.39 8.59 -9.17
N LEU A 22 -11.95 7.82 -8.18
CA LEU A 22 -11.36 6.48 -8.36
C LEU A 22 -12.11 5.48 -7.46
N PRO A 23 -13.36 5.12 -7.78
CA PRO A 23 -14.15 4.24 -6.92
C PRO A 23 -13.52 2.86 -6.80
N ALA A 24 -13.59 2.29 -5.60
CA ALA A 24 -13.16 0.90 -5.38
C ALA A 24 -14.25 -0.04 -5.93
N PRO A 25 -13.91 -0.99 -6.82
CA PRO A 25 -14.86 -2.00 -7.27
C PRO A 25 -15.36 -2.85 -6.11
N VAL A 26 -16.62 -3.32 -6.19
CA VAL A 26 -17.25 -4.16 -5.14
C VAL A 26 -16.38 -5.35 -4.77
N GLU A 27 -15.80 -6.03 -5.76
CA GLU A 27 -14.88 -7.15 -5.56
C GLU A 27 -13.64 -6.80 -4.71
N VAL A 28 -13.12 -5.57 -4.82
CA VAL A 28 -12.00 -5.11 -3.98
C VAL A 28 -12.46 -4.93 -2.55
N ILE A 29 -13.64 -4.35 -2.37
CA ILE A 29 -14.26 -4.13 -1.07
C ILE A 29 -14.48 -5.47 -0.37
N ASP A 30 -15.07 -6.44 -1.06
CA ASP A 30 -15.34 -7.78 -0.53
C ASP A 30 -14.05 -8.53 -0.18
N ASN A 31 -13.01 -8.41 -1.02
CA ASN A 31 -11.70 -9.00 -0.75
C ASN A 31 -11.07 -8.41 0.51
N VAL A 32 -11.15 -7.08 0.70
CA VAL A 32 -10.64 -6.40 1.89
C VAL A 32 -11.42 -6.83 3.13
N ILE A 33 -12.75 -6.86 3.08
CA ILE A 33 -13.60 -7.28 4.20
C ILE A 33 -13.29 -8.72 4.58
N THR A 34 -13.22 -9.62 3.59
CA THR A 34 -12.93 -11.04 3.82
C THR A 34 -11.54 -11.25 4.38
N ALA A 35 -10.53 -10.55 3.85
CA ALA A 35 -9.16 -10.62 4.36
C ALA A 35 -9.07 -10.14 5.81
N ARG A 36 -9.74 -9.03 6.16
CA ARG A 36 -9.76 -8.53 7.54
C ARG A 36 -10.36 -9.53 8.52
N LYS A 37 -11.49 -10.16 8.16
CA LYS A 37 -12.08 -11.23 8.98
C LYS A 37 -11.14 -12.42 9.16
N ARG A 38 -10.41 -12.82 8.11
CA ARG A 38 -9.41 -13.91 8.21
C ARG A 38 -8.26 -13.52 9.14
N ILE A 39 -7.72 -12.31 8.99
CA ILE A 39 -6.65 -11.77 9.84
C ILE A 39 -7.12 -11.70 11.29
N GLU A 40 -8.32 -11.18 11.54
CA GLU A 40 -8.94 -11.07 12.86
C GLU A 40 -9.01 -12.44 13.55
N ARG A 41 -9.55 -13.46 12.86
CA ARG A 41 -9.61 -14.83 13.38
C ARG A 41 -8.23 -15.42 13.72
N ILE A 42 -7.20 -15.12 12.93
CA ILE A 42 -5.81 -15.55 13.22
C ILE A 42 -5.31 -14.86 14.49
N LEU A 43 -5.54 -13.55 14.63
CA LEU A 43 -5.11 -12.78 15.79
C LEU A 43 -5.81 -13.22 17.08
N TYR A 44 -7.08 -13.65 17.00
CA TYR A 44 -7.82 -14.25 18.11
C TYR A 44 -7.52 -15.74 18.34
N GLY A 45 -6.71 -16.36 17.47
CA GLY A 45 -6.33 -17.78 17.58
C GLY A 45 -7.41 -18.77 17.17
N GLU A 46 -8.51 -18.31 16.56
CA GLU A 46 -9.60 -19.12 15.99
C GLU A 46 -9.22 -19.75 14.64
N ASP A 47 -8.22 -19.18 13.98
CA ASP A 47 -7.57 -19.71 12.79
C ASP A 47 -6.10 -19.98 13.13
N LYS A 48 -5.63 -21.22 12.94
CA LYS A 48 -4.26 -21.63 13.31
C LYS A 48 -3.23 -21.34 12.22
N ARG A 49 -3.64 -20.78 11.08
CA ARG A 49 -2.73 -20.39 10.01
C ARG A 49 -1.82 -19.24 10.44
N LEU A 50 -0.62 -19.20 9.88
CA LEU A 50 0.33 -18.12 10.15
C LEU A 50 0.01 -16.91 9.26
N LEU A 51 -0.18 -15.74 9.86
CA LEU A 51 -0.26 -14.47 9.14
C LEU A 51 1.12 -14.04 8.65
N VAL A 52 1.27 -13.85 7.34
CA VAL A 52 2.54 -13.45 6.71
C VAL A 52 2.36 -12.14 5.95
N VAL A 53 2.97 -11.07 6.45
CA VAL A 53 3.04 -9.78 5.74
C VAL A 53 4.37 -9.68 5.00
N ILE A 54 4.34 -9.83 3.68
CA ILE A 54 5.55 -9.92 2.84
C ILE A 54 5.44 -9.06 1.59
N GLY A 55 6.55 -8.47 1.17
CA GLY A 55 6.58 -7.62 -0.02
C GLY A 55 7.79 -6.70 -0.04
N PRO A 56 7.91 -5.90 -1.11
CA PRO A 56 8.99 -4.93 -1.24
C PRO A 56 9.02 -3.96 -0.06
N CYS A 57 10.24 -3.56 0.30
CA CYS A 57 10.47 -2.67 1.44
C CYS A 57 9.77 -1.31 1.29
N SER A 58 9.69 -0.80 0.06
CA SER A 58 8.87 0.36 -0.36
C SER A 58 8.56 0.29 -1.85
N ILE A 59 7.35 0.66 -2.20
CA ILE A 59 6.82 0.71 -3.56
C ILE A 59 7.32 1.96 -4.26
N HIS A 60 7.94 1.80 -5.42
CA HIS A 60 8.43 2.92 -6.25
C HIS A 60 8.23 2.68 -7.74
N ASP A 61 8.19 1.42 -8.17
CA ASP A 61 7.92 1.04 -9.56
C ASP A 61 6.56 0.31 -9.65
N ARG A 62 5.69 0.77 -10.54
CA ARG A 62 4.35 0.19 -10.73
C ARG A 62 4.41 -1.18 -11.41
N GLY A 63 5.21 -1.35 -12.46
CA GLY A 63 5.29 -2.60 -13.21
C GLY A 63 5.79 -3.74 -12.33
N ALA A 64 6.94 -3.54 -11.68
CA ALA A 64 7.52 -4.51 -10.76
C ALA A 64 6.59 -4.83 -9.58
N THR A 65 5.78 -3.87 -9.12
CA THR A 65 4.79 -4.11 -8.07
C THR A 65 3.69 -5.06 -8.54
N LEU A 66 3.17 -4.87 -9.76
CA LEU A 66 2.14 -5.73 -10.33
C LEU A 66 2.67 -7.14 -10.62
N ASP A 67 3.89 -7.24 -11.14
CA ASP A 67 4.56 -8.52 -11.36
C ASP A 67 4.76 -9.28 -10.05
N TYR A 68 5.24 -8.58 -9.01
CA TYR A 68 5.40 -9.16 -7.68
C TYR A 68 4.04 -9.63 -7.10
N ALA A 69 2.99 -8.82 -7.24
CA ALA A 69 1.66 -9.18 -6.77
C ALA A 69 1.13 -10.45 -7.46
N ARG A 70 1.38 -10.59 -8.77
CA ARG A 70 1.01 -11.77 -9.55
C ARG A 70 1.74 -13.02 -9.05
N LEU A 71 3.05 -12.94 -8.85
CA LEU A 71 3.84 -14.06 -8.30
C LEU A 71 3.37 -14.44 -6.89
N LEU A 72 3.10 -13.44 -6.04
CA LEU A 72 2.65 -13.66 -4.68
C LEU A 72 1.26 -14.30 -4.62
N ALA A 73 0.38 -14.01 -5.57
CA ALA A 73 -0.95 -14.65 -5.66
C ALA A 73 -0.84 -16.17 -5.80
N ALA A 74 0.03 -16.64 -6.69
CA ALA A 74 0.26 -18.07 -6.87
C ALA A 74 0.78 -18.75 -5.59
N GLN A 75 1.65 -18.06 -4.84
CA GLN A 75 2.13 -18.57 -3.56
C GLN A 75 1.04 -18.56 -2.48
N ARG A 76 0.19 -17.52 -2.46
CA ARG A 76 -0.95 -17.45 -1.53
C ARG A 76 -1.90 -18.62 -1.73
N GLU A 77 -2.20 -18.99 -2.97
CA GLU A 77 -3.03 -20.14 -3.30
C GLU A 77 -2.37 -21.45 -2.89
N LEU A 78 -1.07 -21.63 -3.24
CA LEU A 78 -0.31 -22.84 -2.92
C LEU A 78 -0.22 -23.11 -1.41
N TYR A 79 -0.16 -22.07 -0.58
CA TYR A 79 0.01 -22.20 0.87
C TYR A 79 -1.26 -21.85 1.67
N GLN A 80 -2.43 -21.72 1.04
CA GLN A 80 -3.64 -21.19 1.66
C GLN A 80 -4.11 -21.94 2.92
N ASP A 81 -3.82 -23.25 3.01
CA ASP A 81 -4.19 -24.10 4.15
C ASP A 81 -3.36 -23.83 5.41
N ARG A 82 -2.17 -23.22 5.24
CA ARG A 82 -1.21 -23.00 6.32
C ARG A 82 -0.90 -21.52 6.57
N LEU A 83 -1.00 -20.69 5.54
CA LEU A 83 -0.59 -19.29 5.58
C LEU A 83 -1.74 -18.37 5.13
N GLU A 84 -1.89 -17.25 5.84
CA GLU A 84 -2.63 -16.09 5.33
C GLU A 84 -1.61 -15.05 4.85
N ILE A 85 -1.35 -15.04 3.54
CA ILE A 85 -0.35 -14.14 2.94
C ILE A 85 -1.00 -12.80 2.56
N VAL A 86 -0.38 -11.72 3.02
CA VAL A 86 -0.79 -10.33 2.78
C VAL A 86 0.38 -9.56 2.19
N MET A 87 0.16 -8.89 1.05
CA MET A 87 1.20 -8.13 0.36
C MET A 87 1.52 -6.84 1.11
N ARG A 88 2.79 -6.60 1.38
CA ARG A 88 3.27 -5.31 1.91
C ARG A 88 3.31 -4.24 0.81
N THR A 89 2.55 -3.16 0.96
CA THR A 89 2.44 -2.04 -0.01
C THR A 89 2.78 -0.69 0.62
N TYR A 90 4.04 -0.48 1.01
CA TYR A 90 4.46 0.73 1.71
C TYR A 90 4.93 1.82 0.73
N PHE A 91 4.30 3.00 0.75
CA PHE A 91 4.67 4.14 -0.12
C PHE A 91 5.71 5.09 0.50
N GLU A 92 6.08 4.84 1.76
CA GLU A 92 6.98 5.69 2.52
C GLU A 92 7.93 4.85 3.38
N LYS A 93 9.16 5.37 3.56
CA LYS A 93 10.10 4.89 4.57
C LYS A 93 10.44 6.02 5.54
N PRO A 94 10.32 5.80 6.86
CA PRO A 94 10.76 6.77 7.84
C PRO A 94 12.29 6.83 7.81
N ARG A 95 12.85 8.04 7.84
CA ARG A 95 14.30 8.29 7.81
C ARG A 95 14.69 9.18 8.99
N THR A 96 15.78 8.84 9.65
CA THR A 96 16.41 9.62 10.73
C THR A 96 17.28 10.75 10.17
N VAL A 97 17.80 10.58 8.95
CA VAL A 97 18.59 11.56 8.21
C VAL A 97 17.86 12.02 6.94
N VAL A 98 18.34 13.11 6.33
CA VAL A 98 17.84 13.58 5.04
C VAL A 98 18.07 12.51 3.97
N GLY A 99 17.01 12.15 3.24
CA GLY A 99 17.05 11.14 2.17
C GLY A 99 15.74 11.13 1.41
N TRP A 100 15.59 10.28 0.41
CA TRP A 100 14.36 10.19 -0.36
C TRP A 100 13.19 9.75 0.53
N LYS A 101 12.37 10.71 0.93
CA LYS A 101 11.37 10.54 1.99
C LYS A 101 10.10 9.82 1.47
N ARG A 102 9.62 10.11 0.26
CA ARG A 102 8.25 9.70 -0.18
C ARG A 102 8.12 9.64 -1.71
N VAL A 103 7.83 8.45 -2.28
CA VAL A 103 7.52 8.28 -3.72
C VAL A 103 6.33 9.13 -4.11
N TYR A 104 5.33 9.12 -3.24
CA TYR A 104 4.13 9.90 -3.37
C TYR A 104 4.34 11.42 -3.43
N LEU A 105 5.32 11.94 -2.68
CA LEU A 105 5.56 13.39 -2.59
C LEU A 105 6.32 13.90 -3.83
N ARG A 106 7.15 13.03 -4.42
CA ARG A 106 7.99 13.33 -5.59
C ARG A 106 7.94 12.16 -6.60
N PRO A 107 6.79 11.91 -7.25
CA PRO A 107 6.59 10.73 -8.10
C PRO A 107 7.48 10.69 -9.34
N ALA A 108 7.90 11.86 -9.83
CA ALA A 108 8.82 11.98 -10.97
C ALA A 108 10.31 11.90 -10.57
N LEU A 109 10.63 11.76 -9.27
CA LEU A 109 12.01 11.73 -8.75
C LEU A 109 12.88 12.96 -9.10
N ASP A 110 12.27 14.03 -9.62
CA ASP A 110 12.93 15.19 -10.22
C ASP A 110 13.01 16.41 -9.28
N GLY A 111 12.50 16.30 -8.06
CA GLY A 111 12.45 17.44 -7.13
C GLY A 111 11.22 18.33 -7.29
N SER A 112 10.23 17.95 -8.11
CA SER A 112 8.89 18.55 -8.09
C SER A 112 8.04 18.01 -6.94
N CYS A 113 7.05 18.78 -6.47
CA CYS A 113 6.09 18.35 -5.45
C CYS A 113 4.72 18.16 -6.07
N GLN A 114 4.45 16.94 -6.52
CA GLN A 114 3.17 16.59 -7.15
C GLN A 114 2.40 15.66 -6.23
N VAL A 115 2.04 16.18 -5.06
CA VAL A 115 1.44 15.44 -3.94
C VAL A 115 0.12 14.80 -4.40
N ASN A 116 -0.83 15.60 -4.92
CA ASN A 116 -2.11 15.08 -5.46
C ASN A 116 -1.93 13.99 -6.52
N ARG A 117 -0.96 14.16 -7.44
CA ARG A 117 -0.60 13.14 -8.44
C ARG A 117 -0.11 11.84 -7.78
N GLY A 118 0.69 11.95 -6.72
CA GLY A 118 1.07 10.80 -5.91
C GLY A 118 -0.14 10.05 -5.33
N LEU A 119 -1.21 10.75 -4.93
CA LEU A 119 -2.43 10.17 -4.30
C LEU A 119 -3.22 9.41 -5.30
N GLU A 120 -3.37 10.01 -6.47
CA GLU A 120 -3.92 9.35 -7.62
C GLU A 120 -3.11 8.11 -8.01
N MET A 121 -1.78 8.20 -8.13
CA MET A 121 -0.92 7.06 -8.51
C MET A 121 -0.95 5.93 -7.47
N ALA A 122 -0.85 6.24 -6.18
CA ALA A 122 -0.90 5.26 -5.11
C ALA A 122 -2.27 4.57 -5.05
N ARG A 123 -3.37 5.32 -5.17
CA ARG A 123 -4.72 4.76 -5.19
C ARG A 123 -4.93 3.88 -6.42
N LYS A 124 -4.54 4.34 -7.61
CA LYS A 124 -4.61 3.53 -8.84
C LYS A 124 -3.84 2.23 -8.64
N LEU A 125 -2.61 2.27 -8.14
CA LEU A 125 -1.82 1.06 -7.91
C LEU A 125 -2.50 0.07 -6.97
N LEU A 126 -3.08 0.54 -5.84
CA LEU A 126 -3.81 -0.33 -4.92
C LEU A 126 -5.06 -0.95 -5.59
N LEU A 127 -5.74 -0.20 -6.45
CA LEU A 127 -6.85 -0.70 -7.26
C LEU A 127 -6.39 -1.66 -8.36
N ASP A 128 -5.18 -1.49 -8.89
CA ASP A 128 -4.62 -2.31 -9.97
C ASP A 128 -4.03 -3.64 -9.47
N ILE A 129 -3.68 -3.74 -8.18
CA ILE A 129 -3.29 -5.01 -7.53
C ILE A 129 -4.50 -5.99 -7.44
N LYS A 130 -5.73 -5.49 -7.61
CA LYS A 130 -7.01 -6.22 -7.60
C LYS A 130 -7.03 -7.60 -8.28
N PRO A 131 -6.46 -7.83 -9.48
CA PRO A 131 -6.60 -9.11 -10.19
C PRO A 131 -5.96 -10.28 -9.45
N THR A 132 -5.04 -10.00 -8.55
CA THR A 132 -4.21 -11.00 -7.89
C THR A 132 -4.91 -11.61 -6.66
N ARG A 133 -6.07 -11.07 -6.24
CA ARG A 133 -6.77 -11.43 -5.00
C ARG A 133 -5.88 -11.37 -3.75
N VAL A 134 -4.72 -10.72 -3.81
CA VAL A 134 -3.84 -10.56 -2.65
C VAL A 134 -4.34 -9.37 -1.83
N ALA A 135 -4.52 -9.59 -0.52
CA ALA A 135 -4.84 -8.49 0.39
C ALA A 135 -3.61 -7.60 0.56
N ASN A 136 -3.81 -6.29 0.60
CA ASN A 136 -2.73 -5.32 0.75
C ASN A 136 -2.64 -4.87 2.21
N CYS A 137 -1.42 -4.79 2.73
CA CYS A 137 -1.12 -4.20 4.01
C CYS A 137 -0.15 -3.04 3.83
N TYR A 138 -0.59 -1.86 4.23
CA TYR A 138 0.19 -0.64 4.13
C TYR A 138 0.38 0.01 5.50
N ARG A 139 1.48 0.74 5.64
CA ARG A 139 1.75 1.52 6.84
C ARG A 139 1.18 2.92 6.64
N VAL A 140 0.35 3.37 7.58
CA VAL A 140 -0.10 4.76 7.65
C VAL A 140 0.77 5.48 8.67
N PHE A 141 1.46 6.52 8.20
CA PHE A 141 2.15 7.46 9.07
C PHE A 141 1.19 8.59 9.41
N ARG A 142 0.75 8.65 10.67
CA ARG A 142 0.02 9.81 11.20
C ARG A 142 0.81 10.32 12.40
N CYS A 143 1.21 11.59 12.36
CA CYS A 143 1.82 12.33 13.48
C CYS A 143 2.76 11.49 14.37
N GLY A 144 3.86 10.96 13.81
CA GLY A 144 4.89 10.25 14.58
C GLY A 144 4.57 8.81 15.02
N CYS A 145 3.33 8.34 14.91
CA CYS A 145 2.95 6.98 15.31
C CYS A 145 2.54 6.17 14.07
N GLY A 146 3.45 5.30 13.60
CA GLY A 146 3.20 4.45 12.43
C GLY A 146 2.25 3.32 12.79
N LYS A 147 1.05 3.30 12.22
CA LYS A 147 0.11 2.17 12.35
C LYS A 147 0.16 1.32 11.08
N VAL A 148 0.19 0.00 11.24
CA VAL A 148 0.11 -0.96 10.13
C VAL A 148 -1.37 -1.28 9.91
N TYR A 149 -1.86 -1.07 8.70
CA TYR A 149 -3.24 -1.35 8.31
C TYR A 149 -3.25 -2.47 7.27
N CYS A 150 -3.80 -3.59 7.70
CA CYS A 150 -4.39 -4.62 6.87
C CYS A 150 -5.89 -4.62 7.26
#